data_AF-A0A8H6ZV27-F1
#
_entry.id   AF-A0A8H6ZV27-F1
#
_cell.length_a   1.000
_cell.length_b   1.000
_cell.length_c   1.000
_cell.angle_alpha   90.00
_cell.angle_beta   90.00
_cell.angle_gamma   90.00
#
_symmetry.space_group_name_H-M   'P 1'
#
loop_
_entity.id
_entity.type
_entity.pdbx_description
1 polymer ?
#
loop_
_entity_poly.entity_id
_entity_poly.type
_entity_poly.pdbx_seq_one_letter_code
_entity_poly.pdbx_strand_id
1 'polypeptide(L)'
;MLLGLGGQSVRSLTRSYHSNRLTTGRYCVYVSDYVEKCPFHLFDTERKRNISRTELKDDITTNLQAWIEIPLAYGEVINIISDAVRLTETSPRPVQWEEDIRPFVFSAMTKSPLINGVDCFISALKDELQAYNSGTLHDYSRRLRILIPIHSVLLAVRESIRTKATQTSIPSHWVREQITLFGQYAILSHRWYQDEEELLFVDVSNISDPGVQAKKGFQKLIEFSNIVKSLYGSRYIWVDSACIDEANRNESIPLMFAWYRRAYVCVIYFSTISGAATSDSPFASRDPWSSRGWTLQEFLAPNRIVCFTNDWHPAEPLEDKHKFHACRGSKLVSLLYHDLCSTTGYVEWEAYEPGIDHAISLMRAMQKRKTTKEEDMVYSILSALDVTIACGIRRRIR
;
A
#
# COMPACT_ATOMS: atom_id res chain seq x y z
N MET A 1 -12.08 -7.13 9.60
CA MET A 1 -13.25 -7.11 8.70
C MET A 1 -12.74 -7.29 7.28
N LEU A 2 -12.57 -8.55 6.89
CA LEU A 2 -12.42 -8.96 5.50
C LEU A 2 -13.82 -8.95 4.89
N LEU A 3 -14.03 -8.22 3.81
CA LEU A 3 -15.25 -8.34 3.02
C LEU A 3 -14.84 -8.73 1.61
N GLY A 4 -15.14 -10.00 1.29
CA GLY A 4 -15.37 -10.41 -0.08
C GLY A 4 -16.64 -9.76 -0.60
N LEU A 5 -16.60 -9.34 -1.86
CA LEU A 5 -17.79 -9.06 -2.66
C LEU A 5 -17.57 -9.70 -4.03
N GLY A 6 -17.93 -10.97 -4.12
CA GLY A 6 -18.21 -11.63 -5.39
C GLY A 6 -19.62 -11.26 -5.86
N GLY A 7 -19.70 -10.78 -7.10
CA GLY A 7 -20.82 -10.96 -8.01
C GLY A 7 -22.17 -10.31 -7.65
N GLN A 8 -22.38 -9.07 -8.08
CA GLN A 8 -23.71 -8.64 -8.54
C GLN A 8 -23.63 -7.89 -9.88
N SER A 9 -24.53 -8.32 -10.76
CA SER A 9 -24.85 -7.89 -12.13
C SER A 9 -24.65 -6.41 -12.49
N VAL A 10 -24.07 -6.18 -13.68
CA VAL A 10 -23.75 -4.90 -14.35
C VAL A 10 -25.02 -4.14 -14.86
N ARG A 11 -26.18 -4.27 -14.22
CA ARG A 11 -27.42 -3.61 -14.71
C ARG A 11 -28.31 -3.07 -13.58
N SER A 12 -27.89 -1.99 -12.91
CA SER A 12 -28.85 -1.11 -12.18
C SER A 12 -28.35 0.32 -11.87
N LEU A 13 -27.20 0.75 -12.41
CA LEU A 13 -26.55 2.02 -12.04
C LEU A 13 -27.17 3.32 -12.61
N THR A 14 -28.43 3.33 -13.04
CA THR A 14 -29.03 4.52 -13.71
C THR A 14 -30.19 5.20 -13.00
N ARG A 15 -30.54 4.89 -11.74
CA ARG A 15 -31.55 5.68 -11.01
C ARG A 15 -31.25 5.84 -9.52
N SER A 16 -30.54 6.91 -9.17
CA SER A 16 -30.78 7.72 -7.96
C SER A 16 -29.75 8.86 -7.90
N TYR A 17 -29.98 9.92 -8.69
CA TYR A 17 -29.25 11.18 -8.59
C TYR A 17 -29.94 12.08 -7.56
N HIS A 18 -29.90 11.73 -6.28
CA HIS A 18 -30.33 12.63 -5.19
C HIS A 18 -29.37 12.57 -3.99
N SER A 19 -28.80 13.74 -3.69
CA SER A 19 -28.08 14.15 -2.48
C SER A 19 -26.58 13.80 -2.36
N ASN A 20 -25.76 14.83 -2.52
CA ASN A 20 -24.39 14.94 -1.97
C ASN A 20 -24.36 15.00 -0.42
N ARG A 21 -25.40 14.49 0.28
CA ARG A 21 -25.44 14.38 1.75
C ARG A 21 -25.01 13.00 2.26
N LEU A 22 -24.65 12.08 1.37
CA LEU A 22 -24.32 10.68 1.69
C LEU A 22 -22.86 10.44 2.10
N THR A 23 -21.98 11.43 2.06
CA THR A 23 -20.52 11.24 2.24
C THR A 23 -20.00 11.60 3.62
N THR A 24 -20.46 12.69 4.26
CA THR A 24 -19.89 13.15 5.54
C THR A 24 -20.29 12.29 6.74
N GLY A 25 -21.56 11.90 6.85
CA GLY A 25 -22.06 11.15 8.01
C GLY A 25 -21.50 9.72 8.14
N ARG A 26 -21.40 8.98 7.03
CA ARG A 26 -20.83 7.62 7.03
C ARG A 26 -19.31 7.63 7.22
N TYR A 27 -18.63 8.66 6.72
CA TYR A 27 -17.20 8.85 6.88
C TYR A 27 -16.80 9.12 8.33
N CYS A 28 -17.50 10.03 9.02
CA CYS A 28 -17.23 10.31 10.44
C CYS A 28 -17.37 9.07 11.32
N VAL A 29 -18.26 8.15 10.96
CA VAL A 29 -18.42 6.84 11.63
C VAL A 29 -17.22 5.95 11.38
N TYR A 30 -16.73 5.83 10.13
CA TYR A 30 -15.52 5.05 9.83
C TYR A 30 -14.27 5.58 10.53
N VAL A 31 -14.11 6.91 10.57
CA VAL A 31 -12.99 7.55 11.27
C VAL A 31 -13.09 7.34 12.77
N SER A 32 -14.27 7.54 13.35
CA SER A 32 -14.46 7.31 14.78
C SER A 32 -14.21 5.84 15.14
N ASP A 33 -14.72 4.90 14.34
CA ASP A 33 -14.49 3.46 14.54
C ASP A 33 -13.00 3.08 14.42
N TYR A 34 -12.28 3.69 13.46
CA TYR A 34 -10.85 3.47 13.30
C TYR A 34 -10.05 4.03 14.47
N VAL A 35 -10.30 5.30 14.87
CA VAL A 35 -9.60 5.95 15.97
C VAL A 35 -9.86 5.24 17.31
N GLU A 36 -11.10 4.80 17.55
CA GLU A 36 -11.46 4.07 18.78
C GLU A 36 -10.76 2.71 18.86
N LYS A 37 -10.55 2.05 17.71
CA LYS A 37 -9.89 0.75 17.61
C LYS A 37 -8.37 0.82 17.47
N CYS A 38 -7.81 1.98 17.13
CA CYS A 38 -6.37 2.20 17.15
C CYS A 38 -5.85 2.18 18.59
N PRO A 39 -4.69 1.59 18.88
CA PRO A 39 -4.06 1.69 20.17
C PRO A 39 -3.59 3.12 20.42
N PHE A 40 -3.22 3.36 21.65
CA PHE A 40 -3.02 4.69 22.23
C PHE A 40 -1.71 5.37 21.75
N HIS A 41 -0.99 4.75 20.81
CA HIS A 41 0.32 5.17 20.34
C HIS A 41 0.43 5.07 18.81
N LEU A 42 0.19 6.18 18.11
CA LEU A 42 0.56 6.36 16.70
C LEU A 42 1.72 7.34 16.61
N PHE A 43 2.74 6.99 15.83
CA PHE A 43 3.90 7.83 15.59
C PHE A 43 3.72 8.60 14.28
N ASP A 44 3.57 9.92 14.41
CA ASP A 44 3.55 10.86 13.30
C ASP A 44 4.98 11.01 12.77
N THR A 45 5.20 10.56 11.54
CA THR A 45 6.54 10.52 10.93
C THR A 45 7.08 11.89 10.57
N GLU A 46 6.20 12.84 10.28
CA GLU A 46 6.57 14.20 9.89
C GLU A 46 6.89 15.05 11.12
N ARG A 47 6.02 14.97 12.14
CA ARG A 47 6.22 15.64 13.43
C ARG A 47 7.23 14.91 14.32
N LYS A 48 7.66 13.70 13.93
CA LYS A 48 8.61 12.82 14.65
C LYS A 48 8.23 12.62 16.11
N ARG A 49 6.94 12.51 16.41
CA ARG A 49 6.41 12.33 17.76
C ARG A 49 5.17 11.46 17.76
N ASN A 50 4.81 10.95 18.94
CA ASN A 50 3.52 10.31 19.09
C ASN A 50 2.39 11.34 19.10
N ILE A 51 1.26 10.94 18.54
CA ILE A 51 0.00 11.70 18.55
C ILE A 51 -1.06 10.91 19.30
N SER A 52 -1.92 11.62 20.03
CA SER A 52 -3.06 11.02 20.71
C SER A 52 -4.15 10.59 19.73
N ARG A 53 -5.07 9.72 20.18
CA ARG A 53 -6.28 9.37 19.42
C ARG A 53 -7.11 10.60 19.07
N THR A 54 -7.18 11.58 19.97
CA THR A 54 -7.93 12.82 19.75
C THR A 54 -7.26 13.66 18.68
N GLU A 55 -5.94 13.88 18.75
CA GLU A 55 -5.18 14.57 17.70
C GLU A 55 -5.33 13.85 16.36
N LEU A 56 -5.21 12.51 16.33
CA LEU A 56 -5.42 11.74 15.12
C LEU A 56 -6.84 11.93 14.58
N LYS A 57 -7.88 11.89 15.44
CA LYS A 57 -9.26 12.11 15.03
C LYS A 57 -9.47 13.49 14.45
N ASP A 58 -8.92 14.51 15.09
CA ASP A 58 -9.07 15.91 14.68
C ASP A 58 -8.31 16.15 13.38
N ASP A 59 -7.05 15.70 13.28
CA ASP A 59 -6.27 15.76 12.05
C ASP A 59 -7.00 15.04 10.91
N ILE A 60 -7.45 13.81 11.12
CA ILE A 60 -8.23 13.06 10.12
C ILE A 60 -9.51 13.80 9.76
N THR A 61 -10.32 14.18 10.74
CA THR A 61 -11.65 14.73 10.51
C THR A 61 -11.55 16.06 9.79
N THR A 62 -10.70 16.97 10.27
CA THR A 62 -10.47 18.28 9.66
C THR A 62 -9.82 18.15 8.28
N ASN A 63 -8.76 17.33 8.13
CA ASN A 63 -8.05 17.21 6.86
C ASN A 63 -8.90 16.52 5.80
N LEU A 64 -9.55 15.41 6.10
CA LEU A 64 -10.38 14.69 5.12
C LEU A 64 -11.74 15.32 4.89
N GLN A 65 -12.37 16.02 5.85
CA GLN A 65 -13.60 16.78 5.57
C GLN A 65 -13.32 17.93 4.61
N ALA A 66 -12.31 18.75 4.90
CA ALA A 66 -11.86 19.77 3.97
C ALA A 66 -11.44 19.15 2.64
N TRP A 67 -10.82 17.95 2.67
CA TRP A 67 -10.40 17.27 1.45
C TRP A 67 -11.53 16.68 0.62
N ILE A 68 -12.60 16.13 1.20
CA ILE A 68 -13.78 15.66 0.47
C ILE A 68 -14.48 16.83 -0.26
N GLU A 69 -14.32 18.05 0.26
CA GLU A 69 -14.79 19.29 -0.37
C GLU A 69 -13.83 19.83 -1.45
N ILE A 70 -12.62 19.28 -1.59
CA ILE A 70 -11.54 19.81 -2.45
C ILE A 70 -11.54 19.34 -3.91
N PRO A 71 -11.72 18.06 -4.30
CA PRO A 71 -11.35 17.69 -5.66
C PRO A 71 -12.35 18.34 -6.61
N LEU A 72 -11.83 18.87 -7.73
CA LEU A 72 -12.67 19.30 -8.84
C LEU A 72 -13.65 18.16 -9.13
N ALA A 73 -14.91 18.38 -8.80
CA ALA A 73 -15.92 17.37 -9.02
C ALA A 73 -15.98 17.11 -10.51
N TYR A 74 -16.30 15.89 -10.88
CA TYR A 74 -16.51 15.51 -12.28
C TYR A 74 -17.38 16.55 -13.03
N GLY A 75 -18.45 17.02 -12.39
CA GLY A 75 -19.33 18.06 -12.94
C GLY A 75 -18.67 19.42 -13.13
N GLU A 76 -17.69 19.80 -12.30
CA GLU A 76 -16.95 21.06 -12.46
C GLU A 76 -16.00 21.03 -13.66
N VAL A 77 -15.34 19.90 -13.90
CA VAL A 77 -14.51 19.71 -15.10
C VAL A 77 -15.39 19.80 -16.36
N ILE A 78 -16.56 19.16 -16.34
CA ILE A 78 -17.54 19.26 -17.43
C ILE A 78 -17.97 20.72 -17.63
N ASN A 79 -18.32 21.45 -16.57
CA ASN A 79 -18.71 22.85 -16.67
C ASN A 79 -17.59 23.73 -17.27
N ILE A 80 -16.34 23.54 -16.86
CA ILE A 80 -15.19 24.27 -17.42
C ILE A 80 -15.05 24.00 -18.93
N ILE A 81 -15.23 22.74 -19.34
CA ILE A 81 -15.22 22.39 -20.77
C ILE A 81 -16.40 23.05 -21.48
N SER A 82 -17.60 23.02 -20.89
CA SER A 82 -18.80 23.66 -21.46
C SER A 82 -18.60 25.16 -21.64
N ASP A 83 -18.03 25.85 -20.68
CA ASP A 83 -17.76 27.28 -20.76
C ASP A 83 -16.70 27.60 -21.82
N ALA A 84 -15.63 26.80 -21.89
CA ALA A 84 -14.60 26.97 -22.89
C ALA A 84 -15.12 26.73 -24.32
N VAL A 85 -16.00 25.74 -24.49
CA VAL A 85 -16.68 25.45 -25.77
C VAL A 85 -17.62 26.59 -26.17
N ARG A 86 -18.45 27.09 -25.24
CA ARG A 86 -19.37 28.22 -25.49
C ARG A 86 -18.65 29.47 -25.97
N LEU A 87 -17.43 29.74 -25.48
CA LEU A 87 -16.61 30.87 -25.91
C LEU A 87 -16.06 30.72 -27.33
N THR A 88 -16.03 29.49 -27.87
CA THR A 88 -15.54 29.19 -29.22
C THR A 88 -16.66 28.96 -30.24
N GLU A 89 -17.90 28.75 -29.80
CA GLU A 89 -19.05 28.53 -30.67
C GLU A 89 -19.77 29.82 -31.07
N THR A 90 -20.06 29.96 -32.37
CA THR A 90 -20.93 31.03 -32.90
C THR A 90 -22.37 30.58 -33.16
N SER A 91 -22.73 29.33 -32.84
CA SER A 91 -23.99 28.70 -33.31
C SER A 91 -24.78 27.99 -32.18
N PRO A 92 -26.14 28.03 -32.19
CA PRO A 92 -26.97 27.80 -31.00
C PRO A 92 -27.53 26.38 -30.89
N ARG A 93 -26.77 25.31 -31.17
CA ARG A 93 -27.26 23.92 -30.96
C ARG A 93 -26.58 23.25 -29.76
N PRO A 94 -27.25 23.14 -28.61
CA PRO A 94 -26.67 22.49 -27.45
C PRO A 94 -27.00 20.98 -27.41
N VAL A 95 -26.22 20.26 -26.59
CA VAL A 95 -26.58 19.05 -25.80
C VAL A 95 -25.95 17.70 -26.20
N GLN A 96 -25.45 17.44 -27.42
CA GLN A 96 -24.92 16.09 -27.72
C GLN A 96 -23.47 15.83 -27.29
N TRP A 97 -22.59 16.84 -27.34
CA TRP A 97 -21.16 16.65 -27.12
C TRP A 97 -20.80 16.35 -25.66
N GLU A 98 -21.61 16.82 -24.69
CA GLU A 98 -21.35 16.57 -23.26
C GLU A 98 -21.40 15.07 -22.98
N GLU A 99 -22.42 14.35 -23.45
CA GLU A 99 -22.51 12.90 -23.28
C GLU A 99 -21.35 12.15 -23.95
N ASP A 100 -20.85 12.65 -25.09
CA ASP A 100 -19.73 12.04 -25.80
C ASP A 100 -18.38 12.24 -25.09
N ILE A 101 -18.19 13.35 -24.35
CA ILE A 101 -16.94 13.63 -23.64
C ILE A 101 -16.88 12.97 -22.26
N ARG A 102 -18.04 12.62 -21.68
CA ARG A 102 -18.13 12.04 -20.33
C ARG A 102 -17.18 10.86 -20.08
N PRO A 103 -17.06 9.85 -20.97
CA PRO A 103 -16.14 8.73 -20.76
C PRO A 103 -14.67 9.15 -20.70
N PHE A 104 -14.26 10.14 -21.49
CA PHE A 104 -12.90 10.67 -21.53
C PHE A 104 -12.56 11.43 -20.24
N VAL A 105 -13.48 12.29 -19.77
CA VAL A 105 -13.32 12.96 -18.47
C VAL A 105 -13.31 11.93 -17.34
N PHE A 106 -14.17 10.92 -17.38
CA PHE A 106 -14.19 9.86 -16.38
C PHE A 106 -12.88 9.07 -16.36
N SER A 107 -12.33 8.72 -17.54
CA SER A 107 -11.04 8.06 -17.68
C SER A 107 -9.91 8.91 -17.10
N ALA A 108 -9.84 10.21 -17.44
CA ALA A 108 -8.87 11.13 -16.87
C ALA A 108 -8.97 11.22 -15.34
N MET A 109 -10.20 11.21 -14.79
CA MET A 109 -10.46 11.25 -13.35
C MET A 109 -10.00 10.00 -12.60
N THR A 110 -9.69 8.89 -13.29
CA THR A 110 -9.02 7.73 -12.67
C THR A 110 -7.60 8.05 -12.22
N LYS A 111 -6.94 9.02 -12.88
CA LYS A 111 -5.65 9.60 -12.46
C LYS A 111 -5.91 10.78 -11.56
N SER A 112 -6.41 10.48 -10.37
CA SER A 112 -6.81 11.50 -9.40
C SER A 112 -5.68 12.52 -9.18
N PRO A 113 -5.94 13.84 -9.30
CA PRO A 113 -4.96 14.88 -9.02
C PRO A 113 -4.44 14.79 -7.57
N LEU A 114 -5.20 14.14 -6.69
CA LEU A 114 -4.79 13.82 -5.33
C LEU A 114 -3.68 12.77 -5.29
N ILE A 115 -3.98 11.58 -5.82
CA ILE A 115 -3.15 10.38 -5.62
C ILE A 115 -1.92 10.48 -6.52
N ASN A 116 -2.15 10.89 -7.76
CA ASN A 116 -1.12 10.89 -8.79
C ASN A 116 -0.42 12.25 -8.93
N GLY A 117 -0.94 13.29 -8.27
CA GLY A 117 -0.45 14.66 -8.39
C GLY A 117 -1.16 15.44 -9.50
N VAL A 118 -1.19 16.76 -9.35
CA VAL A 118 -1.88 17.68 -10.27
C VAL A 118 -1.35 17.53 -11.70
N ASP A 119 -0.04 17.43 -11.88
CA ASP A 119 0.54 17.31 -13.22
C ASP A 119 0.20 15.99 -13.90
N CYS A 120 0.13 14.88 -13.15
CA CYS A 120 -0.32 13.59 -13.70
C CYS A 120 -1.79 13.65 -14.14
N PHE A 121 -2.66 14.28 -13.35
CA PHE A 121 -4.06 14.47 -13.73
C PHE A 121 -4.20 15.37 -14.96
N ILE A 122 -3.48 16.50 -14.98
CA ILE A 122 -3.48 17.43 -16.11
C ILE A 122 -2.98 16.73 -17.38
N SER A 123 -1.94 15.88 -17.28
CA SER A 123 -1.47 15.07 -18.40
C SER A 123 -2.51 14.06 -18.86
N ALA A 124 -3.14 13.33 -17.94
CA ALA A 124 -4.18 12.36 -18.28
C ALA A 124 -5.38 13.04 -18.96
N LEU A 125 -5.83 14.17 -18.43
CA LEU A 125 -6.92 14.95 -19.02
C LEU A 125 -6.55 15.45 -20.41
N LYS A 126 -5.31 15.92 -20.61
CA LYS A 126 -4.81 16.32 -21.92
C LYS A 126 -4.89 15.18 -22.93
N ASP A 127 -4.39 14.00 -22.58
CA ASP A 127 -4.33 12.84 -23.47
C ASP A 127 -5.73 12.38 -23.87
N GLU A 128 -6.66 12.33 -22.91
CA GLU A 128 -8.07 11.96 -23.14
C GLU A 128 -8.81 12.98 -24.03
N LEU A 129 -8.62 14.29 -23.79
CA LEU A 129 -9.21 15.34 -24.63
C LEU A 129 -8.60 15.34 -26.05
N GLN A 130 -7.31 15.02 -26.21
CA GLN A 130 -6.68 14.84 -27.51
C GLN A 130 -7.23 13.62 -28.26
N ALA A 131 -7.49 12.53 -27.55
CA ALA A 131 -8.13 11.35 -28.10
C ALA A 131 -9.56 11.65 -28.59
N TYR A 132 -10.32 12.44 -27.82
CA TYR A 132 -11.64 12.91 -28.24
C TYR A 132 -11.57 13.76 -29.53
N ASN A 133 -10.71 14.80 -29.55
CA ASN A 133 -10.57 15.71 -30.68
C ASN A 133 -10.06 15.02 -31.95
N SER A 134 -9.18 14.01 -31.82
CA SER A 134 -8.63 13.26 -32.96
C SER A 134 -9.57 12.17 -33.49
N GLY A 135 -10.63 11.84 -32.76
CA GLY A 135 -11.64 10.87 -33.18
C GLY A 135 -11.20 9.40 -33.09
N THR A 136 -10.13 9.10 -32.35
CA THR A 136 -9.48 7.78 -32.35
C THR A 136 -10.22 6.68 -31.59
N LEU A 137 -11.15 7.01 -30.69
CA LEU A 137 -11.74 6.03 -29.76
C LEU A 137 -13.18 5.57 -30.04
N HIS A 138 -13.95 6.21 -30.94
CA HIS A 138 -15.31 5.74 -31.26
C HIS A 138 -15.73 6.05 -32.70
N ASP A 139 -16.11 5.00 -33.44
CA ASP A 139 -16.50 4.99 -34.86
C ASP A 139 -17.95 5.48 -35.12
N TYR A 140 -18.66 5.94 -34.08
CA TYR A 140 -20.00 6.49 -34.24
C TYR A 140 -19.92 8.01 -34.53
N SER A 141 -20.32 8.35 -35.75
CA SER A 141 -20.63 9.70 -36.28
C SER A 141 -19.47 10.71 -36.41
N ARG A 142 -18.73 10.61 -37.52
CA ARG A 142 -17.76 11.61 -38.04
C ARG A 142 -18.32 13.01 -38.37
N ARG A 143 -19.57 13.35 -38.03
CA ARG A 143 -20.24 14.50 -38.68
C ARG A 143 -20.42 15.79 -37.90
N LEU A 144 -20.28 15.85 -36.56
CA LEU A 144 -20.52 17.11 -35.83
C LEU A 144 -19.76 17.17 -34.48
N ARG A 145 -18.49 16.75 -34.40
CA ARG A 145 -17.72 16.91 -33.15
C ARG A 145 -17.22 18.33 -32.99
N ILE A 146 -17.49 18.92 -31.84
CA ILE A 146 -16.96 20.23 -31.46
C ILE A 146 -15.51 20.03 -31.01
N LEU A 147 -14.60 20.86 -31.53
CA LEU A 147 -13.22 20.84 -31.12
C LEU A 147 -13.09 21.47 -29.73
N ILE A 148 -12.71 20.69 -28.74
CA ILE A 148 -12.49 21.20 -27.39
C ILE A 148 -11.19 22.01 -27.38
N PRO A 149 -11.19 23.27 -26.92
CA PRO A 149 -9.98 24.08 -26.81
C PRO A 149 -9.14 23.61 -25.62
N ILE A 150 -8.37 22.53 -25.82
CA ILE A 150 -7.63 21.80 -24.78
C ILE A 150 -6.78 22.74 -23.92
N HIS A 151 -6.02 23.65 -24.52
CA HIS A 151 -5.15 24.56 -23.78
C HIS A 151 -5.93 25.44 -22.78
N SER A 152 -7.06 26.02 -23.21
CA SER A 152 -7.91 26.85 -22.37
C SER A 152 -8.54 26.05 -21.23
N VAL A 153 -9.01 24.82 -21.52
CA VAL A 153 -9.55 23.91 -20.51
C VAL A 153 -8.50 23.55 -19.47
N LEU A 154 -7.29 23.14 -19.89
CA LEU A 154 -6.23 22.74 -18.96
C LEU A 154 -5.78 23.90 -18.07
N LEU A 155 -5.72 25.12 -18.61
CA LEU A 155 -5.44 26.33 -17.82
C LEU A 155 -6.54 26.58 -16.79
N ALA A 156 -7.81 26.56 -17.20
CA ALA A 156 -8.95 26.81 -16.31
C ALA A 156 -9.06 25.73 -15.22
N VAL A 157 -8.83 24.45 -15.56
CA VAL A 157 -8.77 23.35 -14.60
C VAL A 157 -7.63 23.57 -13.61
N ARG A 158 -6.42 23.90 -14.09
CA ARG A 158 -5.25 24.14 -13.23
C ARG A 158 -5.48 25.32 -12.28
N GLU A 159 -6.09 26.40 -12.77
CA GLU A 159 -6.41 27.57 -11.95
C GLU A 159 -7.53 27.28 -10.95
N SER A 160 -8.53 26.47 -11.32
CA SER A 160 -9.59 26.03 -10.42
C SER A 160 -9.04 25.16 -9.28
N ILE A 161 -8.13 24.21 -9.59
CA ILE A 161 -7.40 23.43 -8.57
C ILE A 161 -6.59 24.37 -7.66
N ARG A 162 -5.85 25.34 -8.24
CA ARG A 162 -5.04 26.30 -7.48
C ARG A 162 -5.91 27.16 -6.55
N THR A 163 -7.00 27.70 -7.06
CA THR A 163 -7.94 28.54 -6.32
C THR A 163 -8.54 27.78 -5.14
N LYS A 164 -9.02 26.55 -5.37
CA LYS A 164 -9.53 25.69 -4.29
C LYS A 164 -8.44 25.37 -3.28
N ALA A 165 -7.23 25.04 -3.72
CA ALA A 165 -6.10 24.80 -2.82
C ALA A 165 -5.76 26.02 -1.97
N THR A 166 -5.90 27.25 -2.49
CA THR A 166 -5.69 28.49 -1.71
C THR A 166 -6.86 28.84 -0.79
N GLN A 167 -8.07 28.37 -1.10
CA GLN A 167 -9.24 28.54 -0.23
C GLN A 167 -9.22 27.57 0.95
N THR A 168 -8.48 26.46 0.84
CA THR A 168 -8.30 25.51 1.93
C THR A 168 -7.05 25.85 2.73
N SER A 169 -7.16 25.92 4.06
CA SER A 169 -6.00 26.12 4.95
C SER A 169 -5.14 24.87 5.13
N ILE A 170 -5.50 23.75 4.49
CA ILE A 170 -4.93 22.43 4.74
C ILE A 170 -3.98 22.04 3.60
N PRO A 171 -2.68 21.86 3.89
CA PRO A 171 -1.73 21.40 2.90
C PRO A 171 -2.03 19.97 2.39
N SER A 172 -1.86 19.75 1.08
CA SER A 172 -2.11 18.44 0.44
C SER A 172 -1.25 17.29 0.97
N HIS A 173 -0.07 17.58 1.55
CA HIS A 173 0.79 16.57 2.16
C HIS A 173 0.20 16.02 3.46
N TRP A 174 -0.49 16.82 4.27
CA TRP A 174 -1.17 16.35 5.49
C TRP A 174 -2.26 15.33 5.18
N VAL A 175 -3.04 15.57 4.12
CA VAL A 175 -4.06 14.60 3.65
C VAL A 175 -3.40 13.32 3.17
N ARG A 176 -2.30 13.42 2.40
CA ARG A 176 -1.55 12.26 1.92
C ARG A 176 -1.00 11.43 3.08
N GLU A 177 -0.51 12.10 4.14
CA GLU A 177 -0.07 11.42 5.37
C GLU A 177 -1.22 10.67 6.03
N GLN A 178 -2.40 11.29 6.18
CA GLN A 178 -3.56 10.62 6.76
C GLN A 178 -4.00 9.42 5.92
N ILE A 179 -4.07 9.54 4.59
CA ILE A 179 -4.34 8.40 3.69
C ILE A 179 -3.27 7.31 3.85
N THR A 180 -2.00 7.71 4.02
CA THR A 180 -0.91 6.77 4.27
C THR A 180 -1.13 6.04 5.59
N LEU A 181 -1.49 6.74 6.67
CA LEU A 181 -1.84 6.15 7.96
C LEU A 181 -3.03 5.18 7.86
N PHE A 182 -4.05 5.50 7.07
CA PHE A 182 -5.18 4.61 6.81
C PHE A 182 -4.82 3.37 5.98
N GLY A 183 -3.89 3.52 5.03
CA GLY A 183 -3.43 2.47 4.14
C GLY A 183 -2.24 1.65 4.67
N GLN A 184 -1.75 1.97 5.86
CA GLN A 184 -0.65 1.24 6.48
C GLN A 184 -1.05 -0.20 6.77
N TYR A 185 -0.10 -1.10 6.55
CA TYR A 185 -0.21 -2.51 6.90
C TYR A 185 1.01 -2.93 7.71
N ALA A 186 0.80 -3.90 8.61
CA ALA A 186 1.88 -4.65 9.20
C ALA A 186 2.17 -5.87 8.33
N ILE A 187 3.43 -6.28 8.28
CA ILE A 187 3.87 -7.44 7.51
C ILE A 187 4.47 -8.48 8.45
N LEU A 188 4.21 -9.76 8.19
CA LEU A 188 4.75 -10.87 8.97
C LEU A 188 5.91 -11.53 8.22
N SER A 189 7.09 -11.51 8.83
CA SER A 189 8.22 -12.34 8.43
C SER A 189 8.23 -13.59 9.30
N HIS A 190 8.07 -14.77 8.69
CA HIS A 190 7.94 -16.02 9.44
C HIS A 190 8.49 -17.21 8.67
N ARG A 191 8.47 -18.38 9.31
CA ARG A 191 8.60 -19.66 8.62
C ARG A 191 7.23 -20.30 8.36
N TRP A 192 7.08 -20.85 7.16
CA TRP A 192 5.90 -21.61 6.80
C TRP A 192 5.92 -22.95 7.56
N TYR A 193 4.76 -23.38 8.03
CA TYR A 193 4.53 -24.77 8.41
C TYR A 193 4.48 -25.64 7.13
N GLN A 194 4.24 -26.95 7.31
CA GLN A 194 3.92 -27.80 6.16
C GLN A 194 2.59 -27.36 5.53
N ASP A 195 2.42 -27.60 4.22
CA ASP A 195 1.30 -27.07 3.43
C ASP A 195 -0.08 -27.41 4.02
N GLU A 196 -0.22 -28.56 4.68
CA GLU A 196 -1.46 -28.99 5.33
C GLU A 196 -1.78 -28.18 6.61
N GLU A 197 -0.73 -27.70 7.29
CA GLU A 197 -0.85 -26.94 8.54
C GLU A 197 -0.72 -25.42 8.34
N GLU A 198 -0.20 -24.97 7.19
CA GLU A 198 -0.06 -23.56 6.84
C GLU A 198 -1.35 -22.99 6.26
N LEU A 199 -1.59 -21.70 6.54
CA LEU A 199 -2.71 -20.97 5.95
C LEU A 199 -2.27 -20.40 4.60
N LEU A 200 -2.91 -20.87 3.53
CA LEU A 200 -2.59 -20.50 2.15
C LEU A 200 -3.62 -19.50 1.58
N PHE A 201 -3.27 -18.82 0.49
CA PHE A 201 -4.13 -17.85 -0.20
C PHE A 201 -5.52 -18.42 -0.52
N VAL A 202 -5.58 -19.67 -0.96
CA VAL A 202 -6.84 -20.37 -1.29
C VAL A 202 -7.75 -20.57 -0.08
N ASP A 203 -7.18 -20.69 1.12
CA ASP A 203 -7.94 -20.88 2.35
C ASP A 203 -8.64 -19.59 2.80
N VAL A 204 -8.10 -18.42 2.45
CA VAL A 204 -8.61 -17.11 2.88
C VAL A 204 -10.05 -16.89 2.42
N SER A 205 -10.42 -17.41 1.25
CA SER A 205 -11.79 -17.33 0.73
C SER A 205 -12.79 -18.15 1.56
N ASN A 206 -12.31 -19.16 2.28
CA ASN A 206 -13.10 -20.08 3.11
C ASN A 206 -12.66 -20.03 4.58
N ILE A 207 -12.24 -18.85 5.06
CA ILE A 207 -11.66 -18.68 6.40
C ILE A 207 -12.59 -19.07 7.57
N SER A 208 -13.89 -19.20 7.30
CA SER A 208 -14.90 -19.68 8.26
C SER A 208 -14.99 -21.20 8.35
N ASP A 209 -14.32 -21.94 7.46
CA ASP A 209 -14.32 -23.39 7.44
C ASP A 209 -13.58 -23.96 8.67
N PRO A 210 -14.16 -24.93 9.39
CA PRO A 210 -13.52 -25.52 10.58
C PRO A 210 -12.17 -26.18 10.29
N GLY A 211 -11.99 -26.78 9.11
CA GLY A 211 -10.73 -27.38 8.68
C GLY A 211 -9.64 -26.32 8.49
N VAL A 212 -9.99 -25.18 7.88
CA VAL A 212 -9.09 -24.02 7.77
C VAL A 212 -8.74 -23.46 9.16
N GLN A 213 -9.72 -23.34 10.05
CA GLN A 213 -9.50 -22.80 11.40
C GLN A 213 -8.65 -23.72 12.30
N ALA A 214 -8.63 -25.02 12.00
CA ALA A 214 -7.79 -26.00 12.70
C ALA A 214 -6.30 -25.91 12.30
N LYS A 215 -5.97 -25.23 11.21
CA LYS A 215 -4.58 -25.07 10.75
C LYS A 215 -3.76 -24.23 11.73
N LYS A 216 -2.49 -24.61 11.94
CA LYS A 216 -1.55 -23.83 12.77
C LYS A 216 -1.29 -22.45 12.18
N GLY A 217 -1.24 -22.34 10.86
CA GLY A 217 -1.11 -21.07 10.14
C GLY A 217 -2.28 -20.11 10.42
N PHE A 218 -3.49 -20.63 10.63
CA PHE A 218 -4.65 -19.82 11.00
C PHE A 218 -4.47 -19.21 12.40
N GLN A 219 -4.08 -20.02 13.39
CA GLN A 219 -3.77 -19.52 14.74
C GLN A 219 -2.66 -18.45 14.70
N LYS A 220 -1.60 -18.70 13.92
CA LYS A 220 -0.51 -17.73 13.68
C LYS A 220 -1.04 -16.39 13.13
N LEU A 221 -1.97 -16.43 12.17
CA LEU A 221 -2.60 -15.21 11.62
C LEU A 221 -3.41 -14.45 12.68
N ILE A 222 -4.18 -15.16 13.51
CA ILE A 222 -5.02 -14.54 14.55
C ILE A 222 -4.16 -13.83 15.59
N GLU A 223 -3.11 -14.49 16.08
CA GLU A 223 -2.20 -13.89 17.07
C GLU A 223 -1.44 -12.70 16.48
N PHE A 224 -0.92 -12.84 15.26
CA PHE A 224 -0.33 -11.72 14.52
C PHE A 224 -1.29 -10.53 14.41
N SER A 225 -2.53 -10.78 14.00
CA SER A 225 -3.59 -9.77 13.89
C SER A 225 -3.86 -9.08 15.24
N ASN A 226 -3.92 -9.83 16.33
CA ASN A 226 -4.19 -9.30 17.67
C ASN A 226 -3.06 -8.41 18.17
N ILE A 227 -1.81 -8.85 17.98
CA ILE A 227 -0.62 -8.06 18.33
C ILE A 227 -0.56 -6.79 17.49
N VAL A 228 -0.73 -6.90 16.18
CA VAL A 228 -0.67 -5.76 15.29
C VAL A 228 -1.74 -4.73 15.65
N LYS A 229 -2.97 -5.19 15.89
CA LYS A 229 -4.06 -4.32 16.29
C LYS A 229 -3.80 -3.67 17.65
N SER A 230 -3.31 -4.42 18.63
CA SER A 230 -3.10 -3.93 20.00
C SER A 230 -1.89 -3.02 20.17
N LEU A 231 -0.83 -3.22 19.38
CA LEU A 231 0.40 -2.44 19.48
C LEU A 231 0.48 -1.31 18.46
N TYR A 232 -0.04 -1.52 17.25
CA TYR A 232 0.14 -0.58 16.13
C TYR A 232 -1.16 -0.05 15.53
N GLY A 233 -2.31 -0.69 15.79
CA GLY A 233 -3.60 -0.26 15.25
C GLY A 233 -3.79 -0.46 13.77
N SER A 234 -2.87 -1.18 13.15
CA SER A 234 -2.99 -1.46 11.73
C SER A 234 -4.20 -2.35 11.49
N ARG A 235 -5.08 -1.89 10.59
CA ARG A 235 -6.26 -2.65 10.14
C ARG A 235 -5.88 -3.71 9.12
N TYR A 236 -4.80 -3.46 8.39
CA TYR A 236 -4.32 -4.33 7.33
C TYR A 236 -3.10 -5.09 7.82
N ILE A 237 -3.09 -6.36 7.51
CA ILE A 237 -1.96 -7.24 7.72
C ILE A 237 -1.64 -7.91 6.41
N TRP A 238 -0.36 -8.19 6.20
CA TRP A 238 0.12 -8.91 5.04
C TRP A 238 0.93 -10.12 5.52
N VAL A 239 0.60 -11.28 4.95
CA VAL A 239 1.25 -12.55 5.22
C VAL A 239 1.45 -13.23 3.87
N ASP A 240 2.68 -13.54 3.50
CA ASP A 240 3.03 -14.03 2.16
C ASP A 240 2.21 -15.27 1.76
N SER A 241 2.10 -16.24 2.65
CA SER A 241 1.33 -17.48 2.42
C SER A 241 -0.15 -17.23 2.13
N ALA A 242 -0.74 -16.19 2.73
CA ALA A 242 -2.16 -15.86 2.63
C ALA A 242 -2.46 -14.74 1.60
N CYS A 243 -1.46 -13.96 1.19
CA CYS A 243 -1.63 -12.80 0.32
C CYS A 243 -1.07 -13.01 -1.09
N ILE A 244 -0.21 -14.01 -1.31
CA ILE A 244 0.34 -14.34 -2.63
C ILE A 244 -0.35 -15.58 -3.15
N ASP A 245 -1.00 -15.44 -4.30
CA ASP A 245 -1.47 -16.57 -5.09
C ASP A 245 -0.27 -17.22 -5.79
N GLU A 246 -0.08 -18.54 -5.61
CA GLU A 246 0.97 -19.30 -6.28
C GLU A 246 0.86 -19.18 -7.82
N ALA A 247 -0.36 -19.00 -8.35
CA ALA A 247 -0.56 -18.78 -9.79
C ALA A 247 0.12 -17.50 -10.30
N ASN A 248 0.24 -16.47 -9.47
CA ASN A 248 0.85 -15.17 -9.79
C ASN A 248 2.17 -14.94 -9.04
N ARG A 249 2.80 -16.02 -8.54
CA ARG A 249 4.05 -15.97 -7.77
C ARG A 249 5.16 -15.21 -8.48
N ASN A 250 5.35 -15.49 -9.77
CA ASN A 250 6.43 -14.88 -10.56
C ASN A 250 6.24 -13.37 -10.74
N GLU A 251 5.01 -12.87 -10.72
CA GLU A 251 4.70 -11.43 -10.76
C GLU A 251 4.86 -10.79 -9.37
N SER A 252 4.66 -11.58 -8.31
CA SER A 252 4.72 -11.14 -6.91
C SER A 252 6.15 -11.08 -6.36
N ILE A 253 7.01 -12.01 -6.77
CA ILE A 253 8.40 -12.11 -6.29
C ILE A 253 9.20 -10.81 -6.43
N PRO A 254 9.20 -10.11 -7.58
CA PRO A 254 9.92 -8.85 -7.73
C PRO A 254 9.40 -7.75 -6.78
N LEU A 255 8.17 -7.87 -6.29
CA LEU A 255 7.53 -6.89 -5.42
C LEU A 255 7.77 -7.15 -3.93
N MET A 256 8.28 -8.33 -3.55
CA MET A 256 8.47 -8.72 -2.15
C MET A 256 9.25 -7.70 -1.34
N PHE A 257 10.44 -7.31 -1.81
CA PHE A 257 11.27 -6.32 -1.12
C PHE A 257 10.51 -4.99 -0.95
N ALA A 258 9.82 -4.56 -2.01
CA ALA A 258 9.03 -3.34 -2.02
C ALA A 258 7.84 -3.39 -1.04
N TRP A 259 7.22 -4.55 -0.83
CA TRP A 259 6.18 -4.72 0.19
C TRP A 259 6.77 -4.65 1.61
N TYR A 260 7.84 -5.39 1.89
CA TYR A 260 8.50 -5.29 3.20
C TYR A 260 9.03 -3.88 3.51
N ARG A 261 9.57 -3.17 2.51
CA ARG A 261 10.06 -1.78 2.65
C ARG A 261 8.95 -0.79 2.97
N ARG A 262 7.75 -1.01 2.41
CA ARG A 262 6.59 -0.11 2.57
C ARG A 262 5.70 -0.46 3.75
N ALA A 263 5.90 -1.61 4.38
CA ALA A 263 5.17 -1.99 5.59
C ALA A 263 5.44 -0.98 6.71
N TYR A 264 4.40 -0.68 7.50
CA TYR A 264 4.53 0.19 8.66
C TYR A 264 5.44 -0.42 9.73
N VAL A 265 5.29 -1.73 9.92
CA VAL A 265 6.10 -2.54 10.82
C VAL A 265 6.20 -3.96 10.26
N CYS A 266 7.39 -4.53 10.34
CA CYS A 266 7.63 -5.95 10.13
C CYS A 266 7.71 -6.66 11.48
N VAL A 267 6.82 -7.64 11.68
CA VAL A 267 6.86 -8.54 12.82
C VAL A 267 7.62 -9.79 12.39
N ILE A 268 8.76 -10.05 13.01
CA ILE A 268 9.52 -11.28 12.84
C ILE A 268 9.03 -12.28 13.89
N TYR A 269 8.53 -13.43 13.44
CA TYR A 269 8.08 -14.51 14.31
C TYR A 269 9.08 -15.67 14.31
N PHE A 270 9.62 -15.99 15.48
CA PHE A 270 10.54 -17.10 15.69
C PHE A 270 9.79 -18.33 16.20
N SER A 271 9.68 -19.38 15.37
CA SER A 271 8.88 -20.57 15.68
C SER A 271 9.49 -21.51 16.73
N THR A 272 10.79 -21.43 16.97
CA THR A 272 11.53 -22.38 17.83
C THR A 272 12.02 -21.77 19.14
N ILE A 273 11.84 -20.46 19.32
CA ILE A 273 12.32 -19.76 20.50
C ILE A 273 11.16 -19.46 21.44
N SER A 274 11.30 -19.79 22.70
CA SER A 274 10.35 -19.47 23.78
C SER A 274 10.96 -18.52 24.79
N GLY A 275 10.13 -17.65 25.37
CA GLY A 275 10.52 -16.70 26.42
C GLY A 275 11.34 -15.49 25.93
N ALA A 276 11.48 -14.48 26.80
CA ALA A 276 12.21 -13.25 26.47
C ALA A 276 13.71 -13.53 26.23
N ALA A 277 14.31 -12.87 25.23
CA ALA A 277 15.74 -12.97 24.99
C ALA A 277 16.49 -12.42 26.21
N THR A 278 17.29 -13.25 26.87
CA THR A 278 18.30 -12.77 27.79
C THR A 278 19.44 -12.16 26.96
N SER A 279 20.00 -11.04 27.43
CA SER A 279 20.94 -10.19 26.67
C SER A 279 22.23 -10.86 26.20
N ASP A 280 22.47 -12.11 26.61
CA ASP A 280 23.78 -12.75 26.57
C ASP A 280 23.78 -14.03 25.70
N SER A 281 22.72 -14.33 24.93
CA SER A 281 22.71 -15.48 24.02
C SER A 281 22.44 -15.07 22.56
N PRO A 282 23.05 -15.74 21.57
CA PRO A 282 22.74 -15.55 20.16
C PRO A 282 21.34 -16.14 19.87
N PHE A 283 20.33 -15.37 20.26
CA PHE A 283 18.91 -15.70 20.18
C PHE A 283 18.52 -16.00 18.72
N ALA A 284 19.10 -15.25 17.79
CA ALA A 284 18.88 -15.38 16.35
C ALA A 284 19.37 -16.70 15.75
N SER A 285 20.57 -17.15 16.13
CA SER A 285 21.28 -18.24 15.45
C SER A 285 20.65 -19.61 15.68
N ARG A 286 19.70 -19.70 16.62
CA ARG A 286 19.02 -20.94 17.00
C ARG A 286 17.76 -21.19 16.20
N ASP A 287 17.13 -20.14 15.67
CA ASP A 287 15.90 -20.30 14.89
C ASP A 287 16.20 -20.53 13.41
N PRO A 288 15.54 -21.51 12.77
CA PRO A 288 15.67 -21.76 11.33
C PRO A 288 15.41 -20.53 10.46
N TRP A 289 14.62 -19.55 10.92
CA TRP A 289 14.38 -18.29 10.26
C TRP A 289 15.68 -17.59 9.84
N SER A 290 16.73 -17.61 10.68
CA SER A 290 18.01 -16.95 10.41
C SER A 290 18.76 -17.52 9.20
N SER A 291 18.46 -18.77 8.82
CA SER A 291 19.16 -19.51 7.77
C SER A 291 18.40 -19.56 6.44
N ARG A 292 17.19 -19.00 6.34
CA ARG A 292 16.42 -19.01 5.08
C ARG A 292 16.90 -17.93 4.13
N GLY A 293 16.84 -18.18 2.82
CA GLY A 293 17.22 -17.16 1.83
C GLY A 293 16.35 -15.91 1.91
N TRP A 294 15.03 -16.08 1.85
CA TRP A 294 14.06 -15.00 1.84
C TRP A 294 14.12 -14.09 3.08
N THR A 295 14.43 -14.62 4.27
CA THR A 295 14.43 -13.81 5.51
C THR A 295 15.51 -12.73 5.54
N LEU A 296 16.53 -12.80 4.67
CA LEU A 296 17.53 -11.74 4.55
C LEU A 296 16.88 -10.44 4.06
N GLN A 297 16.13 -10.49 2.96
CA GLN A 297 15.45 -9.31 2.43
C GLN A 297 14.31 -8.85 3.34
N GLU A 298 13.62 -9.79 4.01
CA GLU A 298 12.56 -9.47 4.99
C GLU A 298 13.12 -8.73 6.21
N PHE A 299 14.40 -8.90 6.50
CA PHE A 299 15.12 -8.13 7.52
C PHE A 299 15.69 -6.81 6.97
N LEU A 300 16.27 -6.81 5.77
CA LEU A 300 16.93 -5.64 5.18
C LEU A 300 15.97 -4.60 4.59
N ALA A 301 14.74 -4.99 4.25
CA ALA A 301 13.78 -4.08 3.63
C ALA A 301 13.03 -3.18 4.64
N PRO A 302 12.46 -3.67 5.75
CA PRO A 302 11.59 -2.86 6.60
C PRO A 302 12.33 -1.78 7.38
N ASN A 303 11.69 -0.62 7.54
CA ASN A 303 12.22 0.47 8.36
C ASN A 303 12.00 0.24 9.87
N ARG A 304 11.02 -0.59 10.21
CA ARG A 304 10.62 -0.91 11.59
C ARG A 304 10.47 -2.40 11.77
N ILE A 305 11.16 -2.96 12.75
CA ILE A 305 11.21 -4.41 13.01
C ILE A 305 10.92 -4.64 14.49
N VAL A 306 10.02 -5.58 14.77
CA VAL A 306 9.85 -6.15 16.10
C VAL A 306 9.90 -7.66 16.03
N CYS A 307 10.38 -8.27 17.11
CA CYS A 307 10.61 -9.69 17.19
C CYS A 307 9.68 -10.32 18.22
N PHE A 308 9.06 -11.43 17.86
CA PHE A 308 8.17 -12.21 18.71
C PHE A 308 8.61 -13.66 18.74
N THR A 309 8.45 -14.27 19.91
CA THR A 309 8.75 -15.68 20.18
C THR A 309 7.61 -16.58 19.73
N ASN A 310 7.78 -17.90 19.84
CA ASN A 310 6.82 -18.89 19.37
C ASN A 310 5.48 -18.83 20.12
N ASP A 311 5.50 -18.30 21.34
CA ASP A 311 4.37 -18.04 22.23
C ASP A 311 3.88 -16.58 22.16
N TRP A 312 4.27 -15.84 21.12
CA TRP A 312 3.81 -14.47 20.85
C TRP A 312 4.10 -13.45 21.95
N HIS A 313 5.15 -13.70 22.74
CA HIS A 313 5.73 -12.69 23.61
C HIS A 313 6.77 -11.85 22.84
N PRO A 314 6.91 -10.55 23.17
CA PRO A 314 8.01 -9.75 22.65
C PRO A 314 9.35 -10.38 23.02
N ALA A 315 10.23 -10.55 22.03
CA ALA A 315 11.56 -11.12 22.23
C ALA A 315 12.49 -10.17 22.99
N GLU A 316 12.22 -8.87 22.98
CA GLU A 316 12.88 -7.87 23.83
C GLU A 316 11.84 -7.06 24.61
N PRO A 317 12.19 -6.50 25.78
CA PRO A 317 11.33 -5.55 26.46
C PRO A 317 10.98 -4.40 25.52
N LEU A 318 9.68 -4.19 25.32
CA LEU A 318 9.19 -2.99 24.66
C LEU A 318 9.31 -1.84 25.70
N GLU A 319 10.52 -1.31 25.90
CA GLU A 319 10.76 -0.25 26.89
C GLU A 319 9.98 1.01 26.54
N ASP A 320 9.25 1.49 27.55
CA ASP A 320 8.37 2.65 27.55
C ASP A 320 7.21 2.58 26.55
N LYS A 321 5.98 2.58 27.09
CA LYS A 321 4.75 2.68 26.29
C LYS A 321 4.76 3.94 25.41
N HIS A 322 5.57 4.95 25.75
CA HIS A 322 5.72 6.17 24.97
C HIS A 322 6.78 6.11 23.86
N LYS A 323 7.46 4.98 23.64
CA LYS A 323 8.46 4.80 22.58
C LYS A 323 8.22 3.50 21.82
N PHE A 324 7.20 3.48 20.97
CA PHE A 324 7.03 2.48 19.90
C PHE A 324 8.07 2.65 18.78
N HIS A 325 9.31 2.98 19.14
CA HIS A 325 10.47 3.06 18.26
C HIS A 325 11.09 1.68 18.11
N ALA A 326 10.34 0.77 17.49
CA ALA A 326 10.94 -0.29 16.72
C ALA A 326 11.61 0.36 15.49
N CYS A 327 12.71 1.05 15.69
CA CYS A 327 13.62 1.43 14.62
C CYS A 327 14.76 0.42 14.61
N ARG A 328 15.42 0.29 13.47
CA ARG A 328 16.62 -0.54 13.29
C ARG A 328 17.60 -0.47 14.50
N GLY A 329 17.72 0.65 15.21
CA GLY A 329 18.61 0.76 16.38
C GLY A 329 18.27 -0.02 17.67
N SER A 330 17.33 -0.98 17.73
CA SER A 330 17.14 -1.77 18.98
C SER A 330 18.33 -2.71 19.23
N LYS A 331 18.60 -3.02 20.51
CA LYS A 331 19.73 -3.91 20.87
C LYS A 331 19.53 -5.31 20.29
N LEU A 332 18.32 -5.87 20.36
CA LEU A 332 18.05 -7.18 19.79
C LEU A 332 18.18 -7.18 18.27
N VAL A 333 17.64 -6.18 17.58
CA VAL A 333 17.72 -6.12 16.12
C VAL A 333 19.18 -5.91 15.67
N SER A 334 19.98 -5.16 16.44
CA SER A 334 21.43 -5.02 16.21
C SER A 334 22.20 -6.34 16.42
N LEU A 335 21.84 -7.12 17.45
CA LEU A 335 22.42 -8.45 17.69
C LEU A 335 21.99 -9.45 16.61
N LEU A 336 20.72 -9.43 16.21
CA LEU A 336 20.20 -10.18 15.06
C LEU A 336 20.98 -9.85 13.80
N TYR A 337 21.18 -8.56 13.53
CA TYR A 337 21.99 -8.11 12.41
C TYR A 337 23.42 -8.65 12.51
N HIS A 338 24.08 -8.53 13.67
CA HIS A 338 25.43 -9.06 13.85
C HIS A 338 25.48 -10.58 13.67
N ASP A 339 24.51 -11.35 14.15
CA ASP A 339 24.47 -12.80 13.93
C ASP A 339 24.22 -13.16 12.47
N LEU A 340 23.35 -12.41 11.77
CA LEU A 340 23.12 -12.59 10.34
C LEU A 340 24.33 -12.18 9.50
N CYS A 341 25.10 -11.15 9.91
CA CYS A 341 26.14 -10.50 9.11
C CYS A 341 27.60 -10.79 9.53
N SER A 342 27.86 -11.27 10.75
CA SER A 342 29.18 -11.72 11.21
C SER A 342 29.75 -12.83 10.33
N THR A 343 28.88 -13.51 9.59
CA THR A 343 29.24 -14.53 8.62
C THR A 343 29.56 -14.00 7.21
N THR A 344 29.35 -12.71 6.92
CA THR A 344 29.03 -12.26 5.55
C THR A 344 29.74 -10.98 5.10
N GLY A 345 30.41 -10.26 6.00
CA GLY A 345 30.97 -8.94 5.72
C GLY A 345 29.93 -7.83 5.87
N TYR A 346 30.40 -6.63 6.22
CA TYR A 346 29.59 -5.48 6.61
C TYR A 346 28.63 -5.04 5.49
N VAL A 347 27.35 -4.91 5.84
CA VAL A 347 26.31 -4.21 5.06
C VAL A 347 25.81 -3.08 5.92
N GLU A 348 25.92 -1.82 5.50
CA GLU A 348 25.42 -0.70 6.30
C GLU A 348 23.89 -0.76 6.39
N TRP A 349 23.40 -1.36 7.47
CA TRP A 349 22.04 -1.88 7.53
C TRP A 349 21.04 -0.86 8.03
N GLU A 350 21.44 0.07 8.90
CA GLU A 350 20.56 1.09 9.44
C GLU A 350 20.06 2.02 8.33
N ALA A 351 20.88 2.25 7.31
CA ALA A 351 20.60 3.10 6.15
C ALA A 351 20.56 2.32 4.82
N TYR A 352 20.31 1.00 4.84
CA TYR A 352 20.32 0.19 3.62
C TYR A 352 19.33 0.74 2.59
N GLU A 353 19.87 1.16 1.45
CA GLU A 353 19.10 1.50 0.25
C GLU A 353 19.31 0.41 -0.81
N PRO A 354 18.24 -0.03 -1.50
CA PRO A 354 18.36 -0.97 -2.60
C PRO A 354 19.29 -0.44 -3.70
N GLY A 355 20.19 -1.31 -4.18
CA GLY A 355 21.13 -0.95 -5.23
C GLY A 355 22.30 -1.91 -5.34
N ILE A 356 23.06 -1.79 -6.43
CA ILE A 356 24.16 -2.71 -6.75
C ILE A 356 25.41 -2.52 -5.90
N ASP A 357 25.52 -1.42 -5.15
CA ASP A 357 26.69 -1.08 -4.32
C ASP A 357 26.96 -2.14 -3.24
N HIS A 358 25.91 -2.81 -2.77
CA HIS A 358 25.99 -3.85 -1.74
C HIS A 358 26.00 -5.28 -2.30
N ALA A 359 26.13 -5.46 -3.63
CA ALA A 359 26.00 -6.75 -4.28
C ALA A 359 26.91 -7.84 -3.72
N ILE A 360 28.20 -7.54 -3.49
CA ILE A 360 29.16 -8.50 -2.96
C ILE A 360 28.78 -8.91 -1.53
N SER A 361 28.41 -7.94 -0.69
CA SER A 361 28.03 -8.21 0.71
C SER A 361 26.73 -9.02 0.80
N LEU A 362 25.74 -8.72 -0.04
CA LEU A 362 24.50 -9.49 -0.12
C LEU A 362 24.74 -10.92 -0.63
N MET A 363 25.56 -11.10 -1.68
CA MET A 363 25.90 -12.42 -2.19
C MET A 363 26.61 -13.26 -1.12
N ARG A 364 27.55 -12.67 -0.38
CA ARG A 364 28.19 -13.33 0.77
C ARG A 364 27.19 -13.68 1.87
N ALA A 365 26.19 -12.82 2.10
CA ALA A 365 25.15 -13.07 3.09
C ALA A 365 24.22 -14.24 2.74
N MET A 366 24.05 -14.52 1.46
CA MET A 366 23.29 -15.66 0.99
C MET A 366 24.05 -16.99 0.99
N GLN A 367 25.38 -17.00 0.99
CA GLN A 367 26.18 -18.22 0.83
C GLN A 367 25.86 -19.34 1.82
N LYS A 368 25.47 -18.98 3.05
CA LYS A 368 25.13 -19.96 4.11
C LYS A 368 23.63 -20.17 4.30
N ARG A 369 22.81 -19.49 3.51
CA ARG A 369 21.35 -19.57 3.57
C ARG A 369 20.82 -20.67 2.67
N LYS A 370 19.61 -21.13 2.95
CA LYS A 370 18.93 -22.21 2.22
C LYS A 370 17.58 -21.74 1.70
N THR A 371 17.22 -22.18 0.51
CA THR A 371 15.91 -21.97 -0.10
C THR A 371 15.27 -23.31 -0.44
N THR A 372 13.94 -23.33 -0.55
CA THR A 372 13.21 -24.55 -0.94
C THR A 372 13.35 -24.81 -2.44
N LYS A 373 13.18 -23.76 -3.26
CA LYS A 373 13.44 -23.77 -4.70
C LYS A 373 14.82 -23.17 -4.96
N GLU A 374 15.59 -23.69 -5.92
CA GLU A 374 16.96 -23.22 -6.18
C GLU A 374 16.97 -21.77 -6.69
N GLU A 375 16.01 -21.42 -7.54
CA GLU A 375 15.87 -20.08 -8.13
C GLU A 375 15.57 -18.99 -7.09
N ASP A 376 14.96 -19.36 -5.96
CA ASP A 376 14.68 -18.41 -4.87
C ASP A 376 15.97 -17.85 -4.25
N MET A 377 17.10 -18.56 -4.37
CA MET A 377 18.41 -18.06 -3.92
C MET A 377 18.80 -16.79 -4.68
N VAL A 378 18.42 -16.73 -5.96
CA VAL A 378 18.68 -15.59 -6.84
C VAL A 378 17.59 -14.54 -6.65
N TYR A 379 16.31 -14.94 -6.61
CA TYR A 379 15.21 -13.99 -6.45
C TYR A 379 15.25 -13.20 -5.14
N SER A 380 15.68 -13.84 -4.05
CA SER A 380 15.78 -13.20 -2.73
C SER A 380 16.87 -12.11 -2.62
N ILE A 381 17.77 -11.99 -3.60
CA ILE A 381 18.77 -10.92 -3.65
C ILE A 381 18.49 -9.85 -4.69
N LEU A 382 17.88 -10.20 -5.83
CA LEU A 382 17.75 -9.26 -6.95
C LEU A 382 16.88 -8.05 -6.60
N SER A 383 15.79 -8.27 -5.87
CA SER A 383 14.92 -7.18 -5.41
C SER A 383 15.64 -6.28 -4.39
N ALA A 384 16.59 -6.81 -3.61
CA ALA A 384 17.43 -6.01 -2.72
C ALA A 384 18.49 -5.20 -3.49
N LEU A 385 18.88 -5.64 -4.69
CA LEU A 385 19.80 -4.94 -5.59
C LEU A 385 19.11 -3.93 -6.52
N ASP A 386 17.79 -3.75 -6.38
CA ASP A 386 16.95 -2.98 -7.30
C ASP A 386 17.03 -3.47 -8.76
N VAL A 387 17.25 -4.77 -8.94
CA VAL A 387 17.31 -5.41 -10.26
C VAL A 387 15.99 -6.10 -10.55
N THR A 388 15.25 -5.59 -11.54
CA THR A 388 14.02 -6.22 -12.02
C THR A 388 14.34 -7.28 -13.07
N ILE A 389 13.93 -8.53 -12.86
CA ILE A 389 13.87 -9.52 -13.94
C ILE A 389 12.56 -9.30 -14.69
N ALA A 390 12.63 -8.94 -15.98
CA ALA A 390 11.48 -9.08 -16.85
C ALA A 390 11.17 -10.59 -16.98
N CYS A 391 10.09 -11.06 -16.35
CA CYS A 391 9.61 -12.43 -16.56
C CYS A 391 9.31 -12.60 -18.06
N GLY A 392 10.22 -13.30 -18.74
CA GLY A 392 10.13 -13.53 -20.18
C GLY A 392 8.81 -14.17 -20.55
N ILE A 393 8.06 -13.46 -21.39
CA ILE A 393 6.93 -13.95 -22.17
C ILE A 393 7.29 -15.33 -22.75
N ARG A 394 6.40 -16.30 -22.52
CA ARG A 394 6.41 -17.66 -23.08
C ARG A 394 7.11 -17.70 -24.45
N ARG A 395 8.24 -18.40 -24.54
CA ARG A 395 8.68 -18.95 -25.82
C ARG A 395 7.61 -19.94 -26.28
N ARG A 396 6.76 -19.51 -27.21
CA ARG A 396 6.05 -20.43 -28.12
C ARG A 396 7.13 -21.29 -28.78
N ILE A 397 7.21 -22.55 -28.37
CA ILE A 397 7.86 -23.58 -29.16
C ILE A 397 6.97 -23.75 -30.39
N ARG A 398 7.53 -23.43 -31.55
CA ARG A 398 6.96 -23.75 -32.86
C ARG A 398 7.21 -25.21 -33.18
#